data_AF-A0A957MCK2-F1
#
_entry.id   AF-A0A957MCK2-F1
#
_cell.length_a   1.000
_cell.length_b   1.000
_cell.length_c   1.000
_cell.angle_alpha   90.00
_cell.angle_beta   90.00
_cell.angle_gamma   90.00
#
_symmetry.space_group_name_H-M   'P 1'
#
loop_
_entity.id
_entity.type
_entity.pdbx_description
1 polymer ?
#
loop_
_entity_poly.entity_id
_entity_poly.type
_entity_poly.pdbx_seq_one_letter_code
_entity_poly.pdbx_strand_id
1 'polypeptide(L)'
;EVFDRTFTITLALQFLATIVAFIGILSTLMSLQFERVREIGVLRATGMTRRQLWRLSLLETGLVGATAGLLAMPTGFVLAVILIYIINLRSFGWTLEMLLEPGEFVQAFAVALVAALLAGIYPAWKIGNTPPAIAVRSE
;
A
#
# COMPACT_ATOMS: atom_id res chain seq x y z
N GLU A 1 -22.46 -8.39 23.34
CA GLU A 1 -21.62 -7.41 24.09
C GLU A 1 -20.13 -7.73 24.13
N VAL A 2 -19.63 -8.79 24.79
CA VAL A 2 -18.17 -9.09 24.78
C VAL A 2 -17.67 -9.39 23.36
N PHE A 3 -18.48 -10.09 22.55
CA PHE A 3 -18.18 -10.39 21.15
C PHE A 3 -18.05 -9.11 20.31
N ASP A 4 -18.99 -8.17 20.45
CA ASP A 4 -18.97 -6.88 19.73
C ASP A 4 -17.75 -6.03 20.10
N ARG A 5 -17.31 -6.07 21.37
CA ARG A 5 -16.09 -5.39 21.81
C ARG A 5 -14.82 -6.03 21.23
N THR A 6 -14.74 -7.36 21.18
CA THR A 6 -13.60 -8.05 20.56
C THR A 6 -13.52 -7.77 19.06
N PHE A 7 -14.66 -7.75 18.35
CA PHE A 7 -14.72 -7.31 16.95
C PHE A 7 -14.29 -5.86 16.77
N THR A 8 -14.73 -4.96 17.67
CA THR A 8 -14.34 -3.54 17.63
C THR A 8 -12.85 -3.33 17.84
N ILE A 9 -12.23 -4.07 18.77
CA ILE A 9 -10.79 -3.97 19.03
C ILE A 9 -9.99 -4.47 17.82
N THR A 10 -10.38 -5.59 17.22
CA THR A 10 -9.73 -6.12 16.01
C THR A 10 -9.85 -5.12 14.85
N LEU A 11 -11.03 -4.52 14.64
CA LEU A 11 -11.23 -3.49 13.62
C LEU A 11 -10.37 -2.25 13.88
N ALA A 12 -10.26 -1.81 15.13
CA ALA A 12 -9.40 -0.68 15.50
C ALA A 12 -7.91 -0.99 15.23
N LEU A 13 -7.45 -2.19 15.57
CA LEU A 13 -6.08 -2.63 15.29
C LEU A 13 -5.81 -2.78 13.79
N GLN A 14 -6.76 -3.32 13.04
CA GLN A 14 -6.68 -3.43 11.58
C GLN A 14 -6.58 -2.04 10.94
N PHE A 15 -7.37 -1.08 11.41
CA PHE A 15 -7.31 0.30 10.93
C PHE A 15 -5.97 0.96 11.26
N LEU A 16 -5.47 0.80 12.50
CA LEU A 16 -4.14 1.28 12.90
C LEU A 16 -3.02 0.68 12.05
N ALA A 17 -3.03 -0.64 11.84
CA ALA A 17 -2.06 -1.32 11.01
C ALA A 17 -2.09 -0.80 9.57
N THR A 18 -3.28 -0.53 9.03
CA THR A 18 -3.46 0.06 7.70
C THR A 18 -2.82 1.45 7.63
N ILE A 19 -3.00 2.29 8.65
CA ILE A 19 -2.37 3.63 8.72
C ILE A 19 -0.85 3.51 8.77
N VAL A 20 -0.31 2.62 9.61
CA VAL A 20 1.15 2.44 9.73
C VAL A 20 1.74 1.96 8.41
N ALA A 21 1.10 0.99 7.75
CA ALA A 21 1.51 0.53 6.42
C ALA A 21 1.47 1.66 5.38
N PHE A 22 0.40 2.47 5.39
CA PHE A 22 0.25 3.63 4.51
C PHE A 22 1.39 4.64 4.69
N ILE A 23 1.73 4.99 5.93
CA ILE A 23 2.85 5.90 6.24
C ILE A 23 4.18 5.29 5.80
N GLY A 24 4.38 3.98 5.98
CA GLY A 24 5.57 3.28 5.50
C GLY A 24 5.74 3.41 3.99
N ILE A 25 4.69 3.09 3.22
CA ILE A 25 4.69 3.22 1.75
C ILE A 25 4.98 4.67 1.34
N LEU A 26 4.31 5.64 1.97
CA LEU A 26 4.55 7.06 1.72
C LEU A 26 6.02 7.44 1.93
N SER A 27 6.60 7.01 3.05
CA SER A 27 7.99 7.31 3.38
C SER A 27 8.95 6.70 2.36
N THR A 28 8.74 5.45 1.97
CA THR A 28 9.55 4.77 0.95
C THR A 28 9.44 5.45 -0.42
N LEU A 29 8.23 5.79 -0.86
CA LEU A 29 8.01 6.51 -2.13
C LEU A 29 8.63 7.90 -2.10
N MET A 30 8.56 8.60 -0.96
CA MET A 30 9.24 9.88 -0.79
C MET A 30 10.76 9.71 -0.89
N SER A 31 11.34 8.72 -0.22
CA SER A 31 12.78 8.42 -0.28
C SER A 31 13.24 8.11 -1.71
N LEU A 32 12.54 7.21 -2.41
CA LEU A 32 12.83 6.86 -3.81
C LEU A 32 12.77 8.07 -4.73
N GLN A 33 11.80 8.96 -4.51
CA GLN A 33 11.71 10.15 -5.32
C GLN A 33 12.83 11.15 -5.03
N PHE A 34 13.28 11.30 -3.78
CA PHE A 34 14.45 12.12 -3.44
C PHE A 34 15.70 11.65 -4.17
N GLU A 35 15.93 10.33 -4.23
CA GLU A 35 17.04 9.74 -4.99
C GLU A 35 16.93 10.02 -6.49
N ARG A 36 15.71 10.05 -7.04
CA ARG A 36 15.46 10.29 -8.48
C ARG A 36 15.28 11.76 -8.87
N VAL A 37 15.45 12.71 -7.96
CA VAL A 37 15.33 14.16 -8.26
C VAL A 37 16.27 14.58 -9.40
N ARG A 38 17.49 14.04 -9.43
CA ARG A 38 18.47 14.34 -10.49
C ARG A 38 18.04 13.83 -11.86
N GLU A 39 17.48 12.62 -11.92
CA GLU A 39 16.95 12.04 -13.16
C GLU A 39 15.75 12.84 -13.69
N ILE A 40 14.86 13.25 -12.79
CA ILE A 40 13.72 14.12 -13.09
C ILE A 40 14.21 15.48 -13.62
N GLY A 41 15.28 16.03 -13.06
CA GLY A 41 15.91 17.27 -13.53
C GLY A 41 16.43 17.16 -14.97
N VAL A 42 17.09 16.04 -15.31
CA VAL A 42 17.57 15.76 -16.67
C VAL A 42 16.40 15.57 -17.64
N LEU A 43 15.37 14.82 -17.25
CA LEU A 43 14.16 14.62 -18.05
C LEU A 43 13.40 15.93 -18.32
N ARG A 44 13.37 16.84 -17.36
CA ARG A 44 12.78 18.18 -17.57
C ARG A 44 13.64 19.05 -18.47
N ALA A 45 14.96 18.91 -18.44
CA ALA A 45 15.86 19.63 -19.36
C ALA A 45 15.73 19.14 -20.81
N THR A 46 15.35 17.87 -21.03
CA THR A 46 15.05 17.32 -22.36
C THR A 46 13.62 17.60 -22.84
N GLY A 47 12.83 18.39 -22.08
CA GLY A 47 11.51 18.88 -22.51
C GLY A 47 10.31 18.07 -22.00
N MET A 48 10.51 17.14 -21.06
CA MET A 48 9.42 16.34 -20.51
C MET A 48 8.42 17.21 -19.72
N THR A 49 7.13 17.06 -20.05
CA THR A 49 6.05 17.86 -19.46
C THR A 49 5.65 17.35 -18.07
N ARG A 50 5.12 18.24 -17.21
CA ARG A 50 4.66 17.88 -15.85
C ARG A 50 3.62 16.73 -15.85
N ARG A 51 2.79 16.64 -16.89
CA ARG A 51 1.81 15.55 -17.07
C ARG A 51 2.46 14.19 -17.32
N GLN A 52 3.57 14.14 -18.05
CA GLN A 52 4.31 12.89 -18.28
C GLN A 52 4.97 12.40 -16.98
N LEU A 53 5.50 13.33 -16.17
CA LEU A 53 6.07 13.00 -14.87
C LEU A 53 5.01 12.41 -13.92
N TRP A 54 3.84 13.03 -13.88
CA TRP A 54 2.69 12.54 -13.12
C TRP A 54 2.23 11.15 -13.56
N ARG A 55 2.12 10.91 -14.87
CA ARG A 55 1.76 9.60 -15.40
C ARG A 55 2.78 8.54 -15.03
N LEU A 56 4.08 8.85 -15.13
CA LEU A 56 5.14 7.92 -14.77
C LEU A 56 5.07 7.54 -13.29
N SER A 57 4.91 8.53 -12.40
CA SER A 57 4.80 8.29 -10.95
C SER A 57 3.56 7.47 -10.58
N LEU A 58 2.41 7.75 -11.22
CA LEU A 58 1.19 6.95 -11.05
C LEU A 58 1.37 5.50 -11.53
N LEU A 59 2.08 5.31 -12.65
CA LEU A 59 2.33 3.98 -13.21
C LEU A 59 3.30 3.19 -12.31
N GLU A 60 4.36 3.82 -11.81
CA GLU A 60 5.28 3.22 -10.85
C GLU A 60 4.56 2.84 -9.55
N THR A 61 3.79 3.76 -8.97
CA THR A 61 3.03 3.46 -7.74
C THR A 61 1.98 2.38 -7.98
N GLY A 62 1.31 2.41 -9.13
CA GLY A 62 0.35 1.38 -9.53
C GLY A 62 1.00 0.00 -9.66
N LEU A 63 2.20 -0.09 -10.24
CA LEU A 63 2.96 -1.34 -10.34
C LEU A 63 3.43 -1.84 -8.97
N VAL A 64 3.91 -0.96 -8.10
CA VAL A 64 4.30 -1.31 -6.73
C VAL A 64 3.07 -1.79 -5.94
N GLY A 65 1.94 -1.09 -6.04
CA GLY A 65 0.69 -1.48 -5.41
C GLY A 65 0.14 -2.81 -5.93
N ALA A 66 0.19 -3.03 -7.24
CA ALA A 66 -0.25 -4.27 -7.87
C ALA A 66 0.62 -5.46 -7.43
N THR A 67 1.94 -5.32 -7.44
CA THR A 67 2.86 -6.37 -7.00
C THR A 67 2.71 -6.66 -5.50
N ALA A 68 2.56 -5.63 -4.66
CA ALA A 68 2.28 -5.79 -3.24
C ALA A 68 0.94 -6.52 -3.00
N GLY A 69 -0.13 -6.15 -3.71
CA GLY A 69 -1.43 -6.83 -3.60
C GLY A 69 -1.38 -8.29 -4.05
N LEU A 70 -0.62 -8.57 -5.11
CA LEU A 70 -0.45 -9.93 -5.64
C LEU A 70 0.36 -10.83 -4.69
N LEU A 71 1.30 -10.26 -3.94
CA LEU A 71 2.02 -10.95 -2.87
C LEU A 71 1.19 -11.06 -1.58
N ALA A 72 0.35 -10.07 -1.28
CA ALA A 72 -0.50 -10.09 -0.10
C ALA A 72 -1.55 -11.21 -0.13
N MET A 73 -2.10 -11.54 -1.31
CA MET A 73 -3.08 -12.64 -1.47
C MET A 73 -2.56 -14.00 -0.94
N PRO A 74 -1.44 -14.57 -1.46
CA PRO A 74 -0.95 -15.85 -1.00
C PRO A 74 -0.47 -15.79 0.45
N THR A 75 0.17 -14.70 0.87
CA THR A 75 0.63 -14.55 2.26
C THR A 75 -0.55 -14.50 3.23
N GLY A 76 -1.62 -13.77 2.89
CA GLY A 76 -2.85 -13.70 3.68
C GLY A 76 -3.59 -15.04 3.73
N PHE A 77 -3.66 -15.76 2.61
CA PHE A 77 -4.23 -17.10 2.56
C PHE A 77 -3.47 -18.08 3.46
N VAL A 78 -2.14 -18.11 3.38
CA VAL A 78 -1.29 -18.96 4.23
C VAL A 78 -1.50 -18.60 5.70
N LEU A 79 -1.55 -17.30 6.03
CA LEU A 79 -1.79 -16.84 7.40
C LEU A 79 -3.17 -17.29 7.92
N ALA A 80 -4.21 -17.20 7.10
CA ALA A 80 -5.56 -17.63 7.44
C ALA A 80 -5.64 -19.15 7.68
N VAL A 81 -4.98 -19.95 6.82
CA VAL A 81 -4.87 -21.40 7.01
C VAL A 81 -4.16 -21.73 8.33
N ILE A 82 -3.04 -21.07 8.63
CA ILE A 82 -2.32 -21.26 9.90
C ILE A 82 -3.22 -20.91 11.10
N LEU A 83 -3.93 -19.78 11.04
CA LEU A 83 -4.82 -19.35 12.12
C LEU A 83 -5.96 -20.34 12.37
N ILE A 84 -6.59 -20.86 11.31
CA ILE A 84 -7.74 -21.77 11.44
C ILE A 84 -7.28 -23.18 11.82
N TYR A 85 -6.31 -23.75 11.11
CA TYR A 85 -5.96 -25.17 11.27
C TYR A 85 -4.94 -25.44 12.38
N ILE A 86 -4.13 -24.44 12.77
CA ILE A 86 -3.11 -24.62 13.82
C ILE A 86 -3.53 -23.94 15.12
N ILE A 87 -3.93 -22.66 15.05
CA ILE A 87 -4.20 -21.87 16.26
C ILE A 87 -5.60 -22.17 16.80
N ASN A 88 -6.64 -22.09 15.97
CA ASN A 88 -8.03 -22.32 16.41
C ASN A 88 -8.23 -23.76 16.91
N LEU A 89 -7.67 -24.73 16.18
CA LEU A 89 -7.72 -26.14 16.58
C LEU A 89 -7.08 -26.39 17.96
N ARG A 90 -5.95 -25.73 18.26
CA ARG A 90 -5.27 -25.86 19.56
C ARG A 90 -5.92 -25.04 20.68
N SER A 91 -6.60 -23.93 20.37
CA SER A 91 -7.17 -23.02 21.37
C SER A 91 -8.63 -23.30 21.71
N PHE A 92 -9.45 -23.75 20.76
CA PHE A 92 -10.90 -23.91 20.94
C PHE A 92 -11.40 -25.33 20.65
N GLY A 93 -10.60 -26.19 20.02
CA GLY A 93 -10.94 -27.60 19.76
C GLY A 93 -11.98 -27.83 18.65
N TRP A 94 -12.52 -26.76 18.04
CA TRP A 94 -13.55 -26.79 17.00
C TRP A 94 -13.03 -26.01 15.78
N THR A 95 -13.32 -26.45 14.55
CA THR A 95 -12.96 -25.74 13.32
C THR A 95 -14.09 -24.82 12.86
N LEU A 96 -13.80 -23.56 12.53
CA LEU A 96 -14.71 -22.76 11.71
C LEU A 96 -14.62 -23.20 10.25
N GLU A 97 -15.77 -23.32 9.59
CA GLU A 97 -15.85 -23.63 8.17
C GLU A 97 -15.29 -22.44 7.36
N MET A 98 -14.21 -22.68 6.62
CA MET A 98 -13.53 -21.64 5.85
C MET A 98 -14.27 -21.44 4.52
N LEU A 99 -15.23 -20.51 4.49
CA LEU A 99 -15.86 -20.06 3.25
C LEU A 99 -14.88 -19.17 2.48
N LEU A 100 -14.16 -19.78 1.55
CA LEU A 100 -13.30 -19.09 0.59
C LEU A 100 -14.16 -18.56 -0.55
N GLU A 101 -14.80 -17.42 -0.32
CA GLU A 101 -15.58 -16.76 -1.35
C GLU A 101 -14.64 -15.93 -2.25
N PRO A 102 -14.56 -16.20 -3.56
CA PRO A 102 -13.63 -15.50 -4.46
C PRO A 102 -13.82 -13.98 -4.45
N GLY A 103 -15.04 -13.52 -4.15
CA GLY A 103 -15.38 -12.11 -4.01
C GLY A 103 -14.57 -11.37 -2.95
N GLU A 104 -14.32 -12.01 -1.80
CA GLU A 104 -13.55 -11.43 -0.69
C GLU A 104 -12.09 -11.19 -1.10
N PHE A 105 -11.49 -12.11 -1.88
CA PHE A 105 -10.13 -11.93 -2.40
C PHE A 105 -10.04 -10.79 -3.41
N VAL A 106 -11.03 -10.67 -4.30
CA VAL A 106 -11.10 -9.57 -5.27
C VAL A 106 -11.30 -8.24 -4.55
N GLN A 107 -12.16 -8.20 -3.54
CA GLN A 107 -12.39 -7.01 -2.74
C GLN A 107 -11.16 -6.62 -1.93
N ALA A 108 -10.48 -7.58 -1.29
CA ALA A 108 -9.24 -7.35 -0.56
C ALA A 108 -8.13 -6.79 -1.47
N PHE A 109 -8.00 -7.34 -2.68
CA PHE A 109 -7.07 -6.84 -3.68
C PHE A 109 -7.43 -5.44 -4.17
N ALA A 110 -8.71 -5.19 -4.45
CA ALA A 110 -9.19 -3.87 -4.84
C ALA A 110 -8.91 -2.83 -3.74
N VAL A 111 -9.17 -3.18 -2.47
CA VAL A 111 -8.86 -2.32 -1.32
C VAL A 111 -7.36 -2.07 -1.20
N ALA A 112 -6.53 -3.10 -1.32
CA ALA A 112 -5.07 -2.96 -1.28
C ALA A 112 -4.55 -2.07 -2.42
N LEU A 113 -5.08 -2.27 -3.64
CA LEU A 113 -4.72 -1.46 -4.81
C LEU A 113 -5.14 -0.01 -4.64
N VAL A 114 -6.38 0.25 -4.18
CA VAL A 114 -6.89 1.60 -3.92
C VAL A 114 -6.08 2.27 -2.81
N ALA A 115 -5.76 1.56 -1.72
CA ALA A 115 -4.94 2.08 -0.63
C ALA A 115 -3.53 2.46 -1.12
N ALA A 116 -2.89 1.60 -1.93
CA ALA A 116 -1.59 1.87 -2.52
C ALA A 116 -1.63 3.06 -3.50
N LEU A 117 -2.65 3.16 -4.34
CA LEU A 117 -2.85 4.30 -5.24
C LEU A 117 -3.08 5.60 -4.48
N LEU A 118 -3.93 5.58 -3.44
CA LEU A 118 -4.15 6.73 -2.56
C LEU A 118 -2.86 7.14 -1.83
N ALA A 119 -2.04 6.18 -1.42
CA ALA A 119 -0.73 6.45 -0.84
C ALA A 119 0.20 7.09 -1.86
N GLY A 120 0.16 6.68 -3.13
CA GLY A 120 0.96 7.27 -4.20
C GLY A 120 0.54 8.66 -4.65
N ILE A 121 -0.75 9.00 -4.53
CA ILE A 121 -1.29 10.29 -4.99
C ILE A 121 -0.67 11.46 -4.20
N TYR A 122 -0.52 11.32 -2.88
CA TYR A 122 0.04 12.38 -2.03
C TYR A 122 1.50 12.76 -2.38
N PRO A 123 2.46 11.82 -2.50
CA PRO A 123 3.84 12.13 -2.88
C PRO A 123 3.95 12.57 -4.34
N ALA A 124 3.14 12.01 -5.26
CA ALA A 124 3.08 12.47 -6.65
C ALA A 124 2.62 13.94 -6.76
N TRP A 125 1.63 14.33 -5.94
CA TRP A 125 1.15 15.71 -5.87
C TRP A 125 2.19 16.66 -5.29
N LYS A 126 2.90 16.22 -4.25
CA LYS A 126 3.99 16.99 -3.65
C LYS A 126 5.09 17.31 -4.66
N ILE A 127 5.54 16.35 -5.47
CA ILE A 127 6.60 16.55 -6.48
C ILE A 127 6.16 17.45 -7.63
N GLY A 128 4.89 17.36 -8.06
CA GLY A 128 4.34 18.26 -9.07
C GLY A 128 4.39 19.75 -8.68
N ASN A 129 4.36 20.01 -7.36
CA ASN A 129 4.40 21.35 -6.78
C ASN A 129 5.77 21.76 -6.22
N THR A 130 6.74 20.86 -6.04
CA THR A 130 8.09 21.24 -5.62
C THR A 130 8.80 22.00 -6.75
N PRO A 131 9.20 23.27 -6.54
CA PRO A 131 9.94 24.02 -7.56
C PRO A 131 11.29 23.37 -7.83
N PRO A 132 11.68 23.15 -9.11
CA PRO A 132 12.96 22.55 -9.47
C PRO A 132 14.19 23.35 -9.01
N ALA A 133 13.99 24.61 -8.58
CA ALA A 133 15.03 25.47 -8.04
C ALA A 133 15.53 25.06 -6.64
N ILE A 134 14.75 24.31 -5.85
CA ILE A 134 15.17 23.85 -4.51
C ILE A 134 16.02 22.57 -4.62
N ALA A 135 15.78 21.74 -5.64
CA ALA A 135 16.50 20.49 -5.90
C ALA A 135 17.97 20.67 -6.29
N VAL A 136 18.35 21.84 -6.80
CA VAL A 136 19.73 22.18 -7.19
C VAL A 136 20.44 22.99 -6.11
N ARG A 137 19.72 23.42 -5.06
CA ARG A 137 20.24 24.32 -4.01
C ARG A 137 20.36 23.66 -2.65
N SER A 138 20.10 22.36 -2.52
CA SER A 138 20.55 21.58 -1.37
C SER A 138 21.96 21.08 -1.66
N GLU A 139 22.90 22.03 -1.70
CA GLU A 139 24.31 21.80 -1.46
C GLU A 139 24.60 22.33 -0.05
#